data_AF-A0A2T1DR92-F1
#
_entry.id   AF-A0A2T1DR92-F1
#
_cell.length_a   1.000
_cell.length_b   1.000
_cell.length_c   1.000
_cell.angle_alpha   90.00
_cell.angle_beta   90.00
_cell.angle_gamma   90.00
#
_symmetry.space_group_name_H-M   'P 1'
#
loop_
_entity.id
_entity.type
_entity.pdbx_description
1 polymer ?
#
loop_
_entity_poly.entity_id
_entity_poly.type
_entity_poly.pdbx_seq_one_letter_code
_entity_poly.pdbx_strand_id
1 'polypeptide(L)'
;MGGLFAFLFLLSSTGLVFGLARPQRVPFIGDRTRKRIAKVYGLPTAVFLILAAATGEPSEPPTVQESPSLQESPALVESSPEPATTPEVSPSPELAQFQFPQSTCGDSPSNGGDTWYPVFIDGADIEAVQQSFCADAVSTVRSETGNPTVQVASFTDADRAQTFARAVEGEVGQPSSPEPEPIAEVEPSPLPPPTPRVNPDAPVRAARQGSCDCPYDVDSAGRSCGGRSAYSRPGGSSPVCYERDRQ
;
A
#
# COMPACT_ATOMS: atom_id res chain seq x y z
N MET A 1 2.81 -26.15 25.08
CA MET A 1 3.84 -25.76 24.09
C MET A 1 3.41 -25.90 22.62
N GLY A 2 2.26 -26.51 22.29
CA GLY A 2 1.83 -26.69 20.88
C GLY A 2 1.25 -25.47 20.14
N GLY A 3 0.72 -24.46 20.87
CA GLY A 3 0.02 -23.33 20.24
C GLY A 3 0.90 -22.32 19.50
N LEU A 4 2.13 -22.07 20.00
CA LEU A 4 3.04 -21.09 19.38
C LEU A 4 3.61 -21.58 18.05
N PHE A 5 3.83 -22.90 17.92
CA PHE A 5 4.31 -23.51 16.68
C PHE A 5 3.24 -23.52 15.58
N ALA A 6 1.95 -23.67 15.93
CA ALA A 6 0.86 -23.60 14.98
C ALA A 6 0.68 -22.17 14.40
N PHE A 7 0.85 -21.15 15.23
CA PHE A 7 0.74 -19.75 14.79
C PHE A 7 1.87 -19.32 13.84
N LEU A 8 3.11 -19.73 14.12
CA LEU A 8 4.24 -19.47 13.21
C LEU A 8 4.11 -20.22 11.88
N PHE A 9 3.44 -21.38 11.86
CA PHE A 9 3.13 -22.12 10.63
C PHE A 9 2.11 -21.40 9.74
N LEU A 10 1.06 -20.83 10.34
CA LEU A 10 0.02 -20.07 9.62
C LEU A 10 0.54 -18.76 9.00
N LEU A 11 1.49 -18.10 9.67
CA LEU A 11 2.12 -16.88 9.14
C LEU A 11 3.12 -17.18 8.00
N SER A 12 3.75 -18.37 8.01
CA SER A 12 4.68 -18.80 6.96
C SER A 12 3.96 -19.21 5.66
N SER A 13 2.82 -19.92 5.77
CA SER A 13 2.07 -20.40 4.61
C SER A 13 1.37 -19.27 3.84
N THR A 14 0.86 -18.26 4.55
CA THR A 14 0.21 -17.09 3.92
C THR A 14 1.18 -16.25 3.08
N GLY A 15 2.44 -16.10 3.51
CA GLY A 15 3.48 -15.42 2.74
C GLY A 15 3.86 -16.12 1.43
N LEU A 16 3.82 -17.46 1.41
CA LEU A 16 4.16 -18.25 0.21
C LEU A 16 3.04 -18.21 -0.84
N VAL A 17 1.78 -18.25 -0.42
CA VAL A 17 0.61 -18.17 -1.32
C VAL A 17 0.50 -16.79 -1.97
N PHE A 18 0.73 -15.71 -1.22
CA PHE A 18 0.76 -14.36 -1.78
C PHE A 18 1.89 -14.15 -2.79
N GLY A 19 3.06 -14.77 -2.56
CA GLY A 19 4.20 -14.72 -3.47
C GLY A 19 3.97 -15.43 -4.81
N LEU A 20 3.17 -16.50 -4.83
CA LEU A 20 2.84 -17.24 -6.06
C LEU A 20 1.67 -16.61 -6.84
N ALA A 21 0.69 -16.01 -6.15
CA ALA A 21 -0.49 -15.45 -6.79
C ALA A 21 -0.24 -14.09 -7.48
N ARG A 22 0.76 -13.30 -7.03
CA ARG A 22 1.05 -11.96 -7.59
C ARG A 22 2.56 -11.69 -7.71
N PRO A 23 3.25 -12.28 -8.71
CA PRO A 23 4.70 -12.13 -8.87
C PRO A 23 5.17 -10.70 -9.19
N GLN A 24 4.26 -9.83 -9.62
CA GLN A 24 4.55 -8.44 -10.04
C GLN A 24 4.68 -7.43 -8.88
N ARG A 25 4.32 -7.80 -7.63
CA ARG A 25 4.41 -6.89 -6.45
C ARG A 25 5.61 -7.15 -5.54
N VAL A 26 6.51 -8.06 -5.91
CA VAL A 26 7.70 -8.32 -5.09
C VAL A 26 8.71 -7.19 -5.36
N PRO A 27 9.09 -6.38 -4.36
CA PRO A 27 10.13 -5.37 -4.55
C PRO A 27 11.37 -6.05 -5.12
N PHE A 28 12.00 -5.42 -6.13
CA PHE A 28 13.22 -5.89 -6.78
C PHE A 28 14.39 -5.81 -5.77
N ILE A 29 14.43 -6.77 -4.84
CA ILE A 29 15.50 -6.90 -3.88
C ILE A 29 16.67 -7.56 -4.62
N GLY A 30 17.79 -6.85 -4.73
CA GLY A 30 18.95 -7.23 -5.54
C GLY A 30 19.45 -8.68 -5.33
N ASP A 31 20.08 -9.22 -6.38
CA ASP A 31 20.44 -10.65 -6.51
C ASP A 31 21.20 -11.28 -5.32
N ARG A 32 21.97 -10.48 -4.57
CA ARG A 32 22.69 -10.97 -3.39
C ARG A 32 21.75 -11.34 -2.24
N THR A 33 20.66 -10.60 -2.06
CA THR A 33 19.69 -10.82 -0.98
C THR A 33 18.79 -12.01 -1.32
N ARG A 34 18.43 -12.20 -2.59
CA ARG A 34 17.69 -13.37 -3.10
C ARG A 34 18.39 -14.69 -2.74
N LYS A 35 19.71 -14.76 -2.94
CA LYS A 35 20.50 -15.97 -2.62
C LYS A 35 20.59 -16.26 -1.12
N ARG A 36 20.57 -15.23 -0.26
CA ARG A 36 20.58 -15.42 1.20
C ARG A 36 19.22 -15.89 1.70
N ILE A 37 18.13 -15.26 1.26
CA ILE A 37 16.77 -15.63 1.67
C ILE A 37 16.44 -17.06 1.22
N ALA A 38 16.77 -17.43 -0.03
CA ALA A 38 16.52 -18.79 -0.52
C ALA A 38 17.26 -19.87 0.30
N LYS A 39 18.51 -19.59 0.73
CA LYS A 39 19.27 -20.53 1.57
C LYS A 39 18.74 -20.63 3.00
N VAL A 40 18.35 -19.50 3.60
CA VAL A 40 17.93 -19.45 5.01
C VAL A 40 16.52 -20.00 5.19
N TYR A 41 15.60 -19.70 4.28
CA TYR A 41 14.19 -20.05 4.44
C TYR A 41 13.74 -21.21 3.56
N GLY A 42 14.30 -21.39 2.36
CA GLY A 42 13.85 -22.40 1.40
C GLY A 42 14.25 -23.83 1.74
N LEU A 43 15.47 -24.02 2.25
CA LEU A 43 15.96 -25.36 2.63
C LEU A 43 15.24 -25.95 3.84
N PRO A 44 15.02 -25.23 4.96
CA PRO A 44 14.30 -25.78 6.10
C PRO A 44 12.80 -26.00 5.84
N THR A 45 12.14 -25.16 5.04
CA THR A 45 10.72 -25.41 4.67
C THR A 45 10.56 -26.65 3.79
N ALA A 46 11.45 -26.87 2.84
CA ALA A 46 11.43 -28.09 2.02
C ALA A 46 11.65 -29.36 2.87
N VAL A 47 12.59 -29.32 3.81
CA VAL A 47 12.84 -30.44 4.75
C VAL A 47 11.62 -30.69 5.65
N PHE A 48 10.97 -29.63 6.14
CA PHE A 48 9.77 -29.77 6.96
C PHE A 48 8.60 -30.38 6.17
N LEU A 49 8.36 -29.95 4.92
CA LEU A 49 7.29 -30.51 4.09
C LEU A 49 7.52 -31.99 3.78
N ILE A 50 8.77 -32.40 3.56
CA ILE A 50 9.12 -33.81 3.37
C ILE A 50 8.89 -34.62 4.66
N LEU A 51 9.24 -34.08 5.82
CA LEU A 51 9.00 -34.72 7.12
C LEU A 51 7.50 -34.80 7.45
N ALA A 52 6.73 -33.75 7.18
CA ALA A 52 5.29 -33.71 7.40
C ALA A 52 4.53 -34.68 6.48
N ALA A 53 5.00 -34.86 5.23
CA ALA A 53 4.45 -35.85 4.32
C ALA A 53 4.75 -37.30 4.77
N ALA A 54 5.82 -37.53 5.52
CA ALA A 54 6.18 -38.85 6.04
C ALA A 54 5.38 -39.25 7.29
N THR A 55 4.71 -38.31 7.97
CA THR A 55 3.90 -38.56 9.18
C THR A 55 2.40 -38.49 8.90
N GLY A 56 1.95 -38.83 7.69
CA GLY A 56 0.54 -38.81 7.33
C GLY A 56 -0.29 -39.80 8.16
N GLU A 57 -0.79 -39.34 9.31
CA GLU A 57 -1.89 -39.97 10.02
C GLU A 57 -3.20 -39.66 9.27
N PRO A 58 -4.02 -40.68 8.92
CA PRO A 58 -5.30 -40.46 8.27
C PRO A 58 -6.29 -39.83 9.26
N SER A 59 -6.62 -38.56 9.06
CA SER A 59 -7.69 -37.89 9.81
C SER A 59 -9.05 -38.42 9.36
N GLU A 60 -9.72 -39.17 10.23
CA GLU A 60 -11.12 -39.57 10.06
C GLU A 60 -12.06 -38.35 9.97
N PRO A 61 -13.12 -38.42 9.16
CA PRO A 61 -14.08 -37.32 9.00
C PRO A 61 -15.00 -37.18 10.24
N PRO A 62 -15.43 -35.95 10.59
CA PRO A 62 -16.36 -35.76 11.70
C PRO A 62 -17.76 -36.28 11.33
N THR A 63 -18.21 -37.27 12.11
CA THR A 63 -19.58 -37.78 12.17
C THR A 63 -20.55 -36.66 12.53
N VAL A 64 -21.46 -36.35 11.60
CA VAL A 64 -22.65 -35.52 11.83
C VAL A 64 -23.64 -36.36 12.63
N GLN A 65 -23.91 -35.96 13.88
CA GLN A 65 -25.03 -36.50 14.65
C GLN A 65 -26.22 -35.55 14.61
N GLU A 66 -27.30 -36.15 14.14
CA GLU A 66 -28.69 -35.71 14.02
C GLU A 66 -29.41 -35.78 15.39
N SER A 67 -30.63 -35.20 15.43
CA SER A 67 -31.74 -35.43 16.39
C SER A 67 -31.96 -34.34 17.47
N PRO A 68 -33.17 -34.20 18.06
CA PRO A 68 -34.48 -34.00 17.42
C PRO A 68 -35.31 -32.86 18.07
N SER A 69 -36.40 -32.50 17.39
CA SER A 69 -37.50 -31.65 17.84
C SER A 69 -38.40 -32.34 18.88
N LEU A 70 -38.89 -31.61 19.91
CA LEU A 70 -40.32 -31.44 20.29
C LEU A 70 -40.56 -31.09 21.78
N GLN A 71 -41.42 -30.07 21.99
CA GLN A 71 -42.43 -29.87 23.06
C GLN A 71 -41.92 -29.66 24.51
N GLU A 72 -42.55 -28.93 25.45
CA GLU A 72 -43.91 -28.39 25.64
C GLU A 72 -43.86 -27.27 26.72
N SER A 73 -44.90 -26.43 26.78
CA SER A 73 -45.15 -25.36 27.78
C SER A 73 -45.41 -25.93 29.20
N PRO A 74 -45.31 -25.16 30.32
CA PRO A 74 -46.38 -24.20 30.68
C PRO A 74 -45.95 -22.92 31.43
N ALA A 75 -46.85 -21.94 31.40
CA ALA A 75 -46.84 -20.70 32.16
C ALA A 75 -46.86 -20.89 33.69
N LEU A 76 -46.20 -20.00 34.45
CA LEU A 76 -46.68 -19.37 35.69
C LEU A 76 -45.61 -18.40 36.27
N VAL A 77 -46.01 -17.13 36.40
CA VAL A 77 -45.88 -16.28 37.62
C VAL A 77 -44.55 -15.56 37.90
N GLU A 78 -44.59 -14.26 37.58
CA GLU A 78 -44.48 -13.15 38.53
C GLU A 78 -43.25 -13.08 39.44
N SER A 79 -42.33 -12.18 39.08
CA SER A 79 -42.06 -10.99 39.90
C SER A 79 -41.18 -10.03 39.08
N SER A 80 -41.79 -8.92 38.68
CA SER A 80 -41.17 -7.80 37.98
C SER A 80 -40.42 -6.94 39.01
N PRO A 81 -39.07 -6.86 38.99
CA PRO A 81 -38.38 -5.74 39.60
C PRO A 81 -38.60 -4.51 38.69
N GLU A 82 -39.02 -3.40 39.29
CA GLU A 82 -39.15 -2.08 38.66
C GLU A 82 -38.01 -1.81 37.66
N PRO A 83 -38.32 -1.52 36.38
CA PRO A 83 -37.33 -0.94 35.50
C PRO A 83 -37.09 0.48 36.01
N ALA A 84 -35.89 0.71 36.55
CA ALA A 84 -35.38 2.04 36.74
C ALA A 84 -35.57 2.79 35.42
N THR A 85 -36.31 3.89 35.51
CA THR A 85 -36.57 4.87 34.46
C THR A 85 -35.25 5.26 33.78
N THR A 86 -34.84 4.50 32.77
CA THR A 86 -33.88 4.96 31.79
C THR A 86 -34.53 6.18 31.15
N PRO A 87 -33.91 7.38 31.17
CA PRO A 87 -34.45 8.51 30.46
C PRO A 87 -34.56 8.10 28.99
N GLU A 88 -35.80 7.95 28.52
CA GLU A 88 -36.15 7.80 27.13
C GLU A 88 -35.74 9.11 26.45
N VAL A 89 -34.47 9.19 26.05
CA VAL A 89 -33.97 10.26 25.20
C VAL A 89 -34.69 10.08 23.88
N SER A 90 -35.81 10.80 23.73
CA SER A 90 -36.50 10.97 22.45
C SER A 90 -35.42 11.19 21.38
N PRO A 91 -35.32 10.33 20.36
CA PRO A 91 -34.29 10.46 19.33
C PRO A 91 -34.43 11.85 18.73
N SER A 92 -33.39 12.67 18.91
CA SER A 92 -33.39 14.05 18.45
C SER A 92 -33.72 14.03 16.94
N PRO A 93 -34.71 14.81 16.47
CA PRO A 93 -35.18 14.77 15.08
C PRO A 93 -34.09 15.06 14.04
N GLU A 94 -32.91 15.53 14.47
CA GLU A 94 -31.74 15.74 13.65
C GLU A 94 -31.06 14.44 13.18
N LEU A 95 -31.19 13.33 13.93
CA LEU A 95 -30.61 12.03 13.53
C LEU A 95 -31.39 11.35 12.39
N ALA A 96 -32.65 11.74 12.18
CA ALA A 96 -33.50 11.21 11.10
C ALA A 96 -33.12 11.73 9.70
N GLN A 97 -32.17 12.68 9.61
CA GLN A 97 -31.77 13.28 8.34
C GLN A 97 -30.85 12.37 7.51
N PHE A 98 -30.20 11.39 8.13
CA PHE A 98 -29.29 10.48 7.46
C PHE A 98 -29.98 9.14 7.23
N GLN A 99 -30.38 8.87 5.99
CA GLN A 99 -30.93 7.57 5.61
C GLN A 99 -29.77 6.64 5.28
N PHE A 100 -29.49 5.62 6.10
CA PHE A 100 -28.43 4.66 5.81
C PHE A 100 -28.97 3.35 5.20
N PRO A 101 -28.17 2.62 4.40
CA PRO A 101 -26.82 2.96 3.93
C PRO A 101 -26.82 3.92 2.72
N GLN A 102 -25.72 4.64 2.52
CA GLN A 102 -25.46 5.57 1.42
C GLN A 102 -24.25 5.13 0.60
N SER A 103 -24.21 5.50 -0.69
CA SER A 103 -23.04 5.25 -1.54
C SER A 103 -21.87 6.19 -1.22
N THR A 104 -22.18 7.41 -0.81
CA THR A 104 -21.20 8.46 -0.49
C THR A 104 -21.69 9.29 0.67
N CYS A 105 -20.82 9.57 1.63
CA CYS A 105 -21.14 10.41 2.79
C CYS A 105 -20.21 11.59 2.91
N GLY A 106 -20.78 12.80 2.97
CA GLY A 106 -20.02 14.03 3.09
C GLY A 106 -20.44 15.10 2.09
N ASP A 107 -19.69 16.19 2.08
CA ASP A 107 -19.80 17.25 1.07
C ASP A 107 -18.94 16.95 -0.16
N SER A 108 -19.34 17.51 -1.30
CA SER A 108 -18.49 17.50 -2.50
C SER A 108 -17.54 18.70 -2.49
N PRO A 109 -16.28 18.55 -2.91
CA PRO A 109 -15.32 19.65 -2.93
C PRO A 109 -15.80 20.74 -3.89
N SER A 110 -16.00 21.95 -3.35
CA SER A 110 -16.60 23.04 -4.12
C SER A 110 -15.52 23.84 -4.84
N ASN A 111 -14.41 24.22 -4.18
CA ASN A 111 -13.36 25.06 -4.80
C ASN A 111 -11.94 24.95 -4.19
N GLY A 112 -11.58 23.84 -3.52
CA GLY A 112 -10.19 23.59 -3.11
C GLY A 112 -9.64 24.48 -1.98
N GLY A 113 -10.52 25.14 -1.22
CA GLY A 113 -10.17 25.97 -0.07
C GLY A 113 -11.06 25.73 1.16
N ASP A 114 -11.86 24.66 1.13
CA ASP A 114 -12.85 24.40 2.18
C ASP A 114 -12.19 23.71 3.38
N THR A 115 -12.56 24.11 4.60
CA THR A 115 -12.18 23.41 5.83
C THR A 115 -13.00 22.14 5.96
N TRP A 116 -12.33 21.00 6.05
CA TRP A 116 -13.00 19.70 6.16
C TRP A 116 -12.99 19.18 7.59
N TYR A 117 -14.16 18.73 8.04
CA TYR A 117 -14.41 18.10 9.33
C TYR A 117 -14.62 16.59 9.09
N PRO A 118 -13.56 15.78 9.20
CA PRO A 118 -13.66 14.33 9.01
C PRO A 118 -14.35 13.67 10.20
N VAL A 119 -15.15 12.63 9.93
CA VAL A 119 -15.81 11.81 10.97
C VAL A 119 -15.23 10.41 10.96
N PHE A 120 -14.85 9.94 12.15
CA PHE A 120 -14.15 8.68 12.37
C PHE A 120 -14.93 7.73 13.29
N ILE A 121 -14.77 6.42 13.09
CA ILE A 121 -15.21 5.38 14.04
C ILE A 121 -13.98 4.55 14.42
N ASP A 122 -13.62 4.60 15.70
CA ASP A 122 -12.44 3.92 16.22
C ASP A 122 -12.71 2.43 16.44
N GLY A 123 -11.73 1.58 16.07
CA GLY A 123 -11.82 0.13 16.26
C GLY A 123 -12.89 -0.58 15.41
N ALA A 124 -13.51 0.12 14.46
CA ALA A 124 -14.53 -0.44 13.60
C ALA A 124 -13.94 -1.27 12.44
N ASP A 125 -14.68 -2.29 12.03
CA ASP A 125 -14.41 -3.05 10.82
C ASP A 125 -14.87 -2.27 9.58
N ILE A 126 -13.97 -2.10 8.61
CA ILE A 126 -14.24 -1.30 7.41
C ILE A 126 -15.39 -1.87 6.58
N GLU A 127 -15.53 -3.20 6.48
CA GLU A 127 -16.59 -3.82 5.68
C GLU A 127 -17.95 -3.61 6.35
N ALA A 128 -18.03 -3.76 7.67
CA ALA A 128 -19.24 -3.49 8.44
C ALA A 128 -19.69 -2.02 8.32
N VAL A 129 -18.73 -1.08 8.38
CA VAL A 129 -19.01 0.36 8.23
C VAL A 129 -19.54 0.67 6.82
N GLN A 130 -18.94 0.09 5.78
CA GLN A 130 -19.38 0.30 4.40
C GLN A 130 -20.78 -0.24 4.13
N GLN A 131 -21.14 -1.37 4.74
CA GLN A 131 -22.46 -1.99 4.59
C GLN A 131 -23.55 -1.27 5.40
N SER A 132 -23.19 -0.71 6.55
CA SER A 132 -24.15 -0.12 7.50
C SER A 132 -24.33 1.38 7.31
N PHE A 133 -23.30 2.08 6.85
CA PHE A 133 -23.29 3.54 6.75
C PHE A 133 -22.98 4.01 5.33
N CYS A 134 -21.71 3.98 4.94
CA CYS A 134 -21.22 4.72 3.77
C CYS A 134 -20.24 3.88 2.97
N ALA A 135 -20.60 3.54 1.72
CA ALA A 135 -19.79 2.67 0.88
C ALA A 135 -18.40 3.26 0.53
N ASP A 136 -18.24 4.59 0.64
CA ASP A 136 -16.98 5.31 0.43
C ASP A 136 -16.12 5.47 1.69
N ALA A 137 -16.49 4.82 2.81
CA ALA A 137 -15.67 4.83 4.00
C ALA A 137 -14.27 4.25 3.75
N VAL A 138 -13.26 4.81 4.42
CA VAL A 138 -11.84 4.48 4.23
C VAL A 138 -11.17 4.14 5.55
N SER A 139 -10.42 3.03 5.59
CA SER A 139 -9.57 2.69 6.74
C SER A 139 -8.32 3.58 6.78
N THR A 140 -8.04 4.16 7.94
CA THR A 140 -6.88 5.03 8.18
C THR A 140 -6.31 4.79 9.58
N VAL A 141 -5.22 5.48 9.91
CA VAL A 141 -4.60 5.46 11.24
C VAL A 141 -4.54 6.90 11.73
N ARG A 142 -5.18 7.18 12.87
CA ARG A 142 -5.16 8.53 13.44
C ARG A 142 -3.76 8.83 13.95
N SER A 143 -3.15 9.92 13.48
CA SER A 143 -1.78 10.32 13.85
C SER A 143 -1.62 10.57 15.35
N GLU A 144 -2.67 11.03 16.01
CA GLU A 144 -2.68 11.32 17.45
C GLU A 144 -2.64 10.05 18.32
N THR A 145 -3.40 9.02 17.95
CA THR A 145 -3.59 7.82 18.78
C THR A 145 -2.80 6.61 18.27
N GLY A 146 -2.44 6.58 16.99
CA GLY A 146 -1.82 5.43 16.33
C GLY A 146 -2.76 4.23 16.14
N ASN A 147 -4.05 4.38 16.46
CA ASN A 147 -5.03 3.30 16.39
C ASN A 147 -5.62 3.18 14.97
N PRO A 148 -5.94 1.96 14.52
CA PRO A 148 -6.73 1.77 13.31
C PRO A 148 -8.13 2.36 13.51
N THR A 149 -8.55 3.19 12.56
CA THR A 149 -9.83 3.88 12.58
C THR A 149 -10.43 3.88 11.17
N VAL A 150 -11.72 4.15 11.06
CA VAL A 150 -12.40 4.26 9.77
C VAL A 150 -12.94 5.69 9.61
N GLN A 151 -12.50 6.38 8.57
CA GLN A 151 -13.09 7.66 8.15
C GLN A 151 -14.35 7.38 7.34
N VAL A 152 -15.50 7.80 7.85
CA VAL A 152 -16.82 7.45 7.29
C VAL A 152 -17.38 8.55 6.41
N ALA A 153 -17.06 9.81 6.73
CA ALA A 153 -17.55 10.97 6.00
C ALA A 153 -16.62 12.17 6.20
N SER A 154 -16.78 13.21 5.39
CA SER A 154 -16.13 14.51 5.59
C SER A 154 -17.06 15.63 5.15
N PHE A 155 -17.23 16.64 6.00
CA PHE A 155 -18.16 17.74 5.77
C PHE A 155 -17.42 19.07 5.77
N THR A 156 -17.93 20.06 5.04
CA THR A 156 -17.43 21.44 5.10
C THR A 156 -18.10 22.26 6.21
N ASP A 157 -19.17 21.71 6.80
CA ASP A 157 -19.92 22.29 7.91
C ASP A 157 -19.68 21.50 9.21
N ALA A 158 -19.22 22.20 10.25
CA ALA A 158 -18.84 21.59 11.52
C ALA A 158 -20.04 21.00 12.28
N ASP A 159 -21.18 21.70 12.27
CA ASP A 159 -22.38 21.26 12.98
C ASP A 159 -22.96 20.01 12.32
N ARG A 160 -22.95 19.96 10.98
CA ARG A 160 -23.37 18.78 10.21
C ARG A 160 -22.46 17.58 10.46
N ALA A 161 -21.15 17.80 10.52
CA ALA A 161 -20.19 16.75 10.89
C ALA A 161 -20.48 16.19 12.28
N GLN A 162 -20.78 17.05 13.26
CA GLN A 162 -21.02 16.62 14.62
C GLN A 162 -22.36 15.89 14.78
N THR A 163 -23.41 16.31 14.08
CA THR A 163 -24.68 15.59 14.04
C THR A 163 -24.51 14.22 13.39
N PHE A 164 -23.76 14.14 12.29
CA PHE A 164 -23.45 12.87 11.64
C PHE A 164 -22.64 11.95 12.56
N ALA A 165 -21.62 12.47 13.26
CA ALA A 165 -20.81 11.71 14.21
C ALA A 165 -21.67 11.07 15.31
N ARG A 166 -22.65 11.81 15.86
CA ARG A 166 -23.61 11.24 16.81
C ARG A 166 -24.48 10.14 16.22
N ALA A 167 -24.82 10.23 14.93
CA ALA A 167 -25.65 9.23 14.24
C ALA A 167 -24.93 7.90 14.03
N VAL A 168 -23.61 7.94 13.81
CA VAL A 168 -22.79 6.76 13.54
C VAL A 168 -21.97 6.30 14.76
N GLU A 169 -22.22 6.87 15.93
CA GLU A 169 -21.44 6.65 17.15
C GLU A 169 -19.92 6.91 16.96
N GLY A 170 -19.60 7.89 16.12
CA GLY A 170 -18.24 8.30 15.78
C GLY A 170 -17.80 9.61 16.43
N GLU A 171 -16.61 10.06 16.05
CA GLU A 171 -15.97 11.28 16.51
C GLU A 171 -15.57 12.18 15.34
N VAL A 172 -15.76 13.49 15.50
CA VAL A 172 -15.23 14.48 14.54
C VAL A 172 -13.75 14.69 14.85
N GLY A 173 -12.89 14.51 13.85
CA GLY A 173 -11.46 14.78 13.99
C GLY A 173 -11.11 16.25 13.80
N GLN A 174 -9.81 16.53 13.85
CA GLN A 174 -9.32 17.89 13.66
C GLN A 174 -9.70 18.44 12.27
N PRO A 175 -10.13 19.70 12.19
CA PRO A 175 -10.43 20.32 10.91
C PRO A 175 -9.17 20.33 10.04
N SER A 176 -9.27 19.73 8.87
CA SER A 176 -8.26 19.83 7.82
C SER A 176 -8.71 20.91 6.85
N SER A 177 -8.33 22.14 7.14
CA SER A 177 -8.23 23.11 6.05
C SER A 177 -7.09 22.64 5.15
N PRO A 178 -7.14 22.88 3.83
CA PRO A 178 -5.90 23.17 3.14
C PRO A 178 -5.35 24.42 3.84
N GLU A 179 -4.64 24.24 4.96
CA GLU A 179 -3.71 25.23 5.44
C GLU A 179 -2.90 25.55 4.18
N PRO A 180 -2.88 26.80 3.69
CA PRO A 180 -1.90 27.14 2.69
C PRO A 180 -0.59 26.82 3.39
N GLU A 181 0.01 25.66 3.09
CA GLU A 181 1.24 25.21 3.74
C GLU A 181 2.10 26.46 3.78
N PRO A 182 2.38 27.02 4.98
CA PRO A 182 2.91 28.37 5.10
C PRO A 182 4.19 28.31 4.34
N ILE A 183 4.20 28.84 3.09
CA ILE A 183 5.11 28.43 2.01
C ILE A 183 6.44 28.23 2.70
N ALA A 184 6.75 26.96 3.03
CA ALA A 184 7.81 26.72 3.99
C ALA A 184 8.98 27.38 3.31
N GLU A 185 9.51 28.45 3.91
CA GLU A 185 10.54 29.27 3.31
C GLU A 185 11.53 28.26 2.78
N VAL A 186 11.55 28.13 1.45
CA VAL A 186 12.13 26.95 0.82
C VAL A 186 13.60 27.12 1.13
N GLU A 187 14.06 26.52 2.22
CA GLU A 187 15.47 26.35 2.46
C GLU A 187 15.92 25.64 1.20
N PRO A 188 16.70 26.30 0.33
CA PRO A 188 16.86 25.85 -1.04
C PRO A 188 17.38 24.43 -0.95
N SER A 189 16.52 23.48 -1.33
CA SER A 189 16.90 22.08 -1.43
C SER A 189 18.22 22.09 -2.19
N PRO A 190 19.30 21.49 -1.63
CA PRO A 190 20.61 21.58 -2.23
C PRO A 190 20.45 21.21 -3.70
N LEU A 191 20.82 22.16 -4.58
CA LEU A 191 20.69 22.00 -6.01
C LEU A 191 21.08 20.56 -6.37
N PRO A 192 20.29 19.84 -7.19
CA PRO A 192 20.70 18.51 -7.63
C PRO A 192 22.16 18.64 -8.08
N PRO A 193 23.05 17.73 -7.64
CA PRO A 193 24.47 17.85 -7.95
C PRO A 193 24.59 18.09 -9.44
N PRO A 194 25.36 19.10 -9.88
CA PRO A 194 25.43 19.45 -11.28
C PRO A 194 25.73 18.17 -12.04
N THR A 195 24.83 17.79 -12.96
CA THR A 195 25.04 16.62 -13.81
C THR A 195 26.46 16.71 -14.36
N PRO A 196 27.31 15.67 -14.21
CA PRO A 196 28.67 15.71 -14.71
C PRO A 196 28.62 16.19 -16.16
N ARG A 197 29.24 17.35 -16.43
CA ARG A 197 29.32 17.87 -17.79
C ARG A 197 30.23 16.95 -18.57
N VAL A 198 29.65 15.93 -19.22
CA VAL A 198 30.37 15.04 -20.11
C VAL A 198 30.83 15.88 -21.30
N ASN A 199 32.13 15.91 -21.56
CA ASN A 199 32.67 16.62 -22.72
C ASN A 199 32.14 15.94 -24.00
N PRO A 200 31.36 16.62 -24.86
CA PRO A 200 30.78 16.02 -26.05
C PRO A 200 31.82 15.49 -27.04
N ASP A 201 33.04 16.03 -27.01
CA ASP A 201 34.16 15.62 -27.85
C ASP A 201 35.09 14.60 -27.15
N ALA A 202 34.67 14.05 -26.01
CA ALA A 202 35.40 12.95 -25.38
C ALA A 202 35.28 11.67 -26.24
N PRO A 203 36.38 10.91 -26.42
CA PRO A 203 36.34 9.67 -27.17
C PRO A 203 35.57 8.60 -26.38
N VAL A 204 34.64 7.93 -27.05
CA VAL A 204 33.78 6.90 -26.44
C VAL A 204 34.52 5.60 -26.09
N ARG A 205 35.74 5.45 -26.58
CA ARG A 205 36.64 4.30 -26.41
C ARG A 205 38.10 4.72 -26.57
N ALA A 206 39.02 3.84 -26.17
CA ALA A 206 40.44 3.99 -26.46
C ALA A 206 40.75 3.92 -27.98
N ALA A 207 41.85 4.56 -28.38
CA ALA A 207 42.38 4.50 -29.74
C ALA A 207 42.76 3.08 -30.14
N ARG A 208 42.35 2.66 -31.34
CA ARG A 208 42.72 1.38 -31.95
C ARG A 208 43.83 1.59 -32.97
N GLN A 209 44.66 0.56 -33.15
CA GLN A 209 45.74 0.57 -34.13
C GLN A 209 45.32 -0.14 -35.42
N GLY A 210 45.59 0.49 -36.56
CA GLY A 210 45.48 -0.12 -37.90
C GLY A 210 44.10 -0.03 -38.58
N SER A 211 43.03 0.33 -37.87
CA SER A 211 41.65 0.34 -38.42
C SER A 211 41.18 1.73 -38.93
N CYS A 212 41.75 2.82 -38.41
CA CYS A 212 41.37 4.21 -38.74
C CYS A 212 39.86 4.48 -38.87
N ASP A 213 39.05 3.93 -37.96
CA ASP A 213 37.60 4.17 -37.96
C ASP A 213 37.28 5.57 -37.43
N CYS A 214 37.91 5.94 -36.31
CA CYS A 214 37.72 7.22 -35.63
C CYS A 214 38.91 8.17 -35.81
N PRO A 215 38.71 9.51 -35.68
CA PRO A 215 39.80 10.48 -35.87
C PRO A 215 40.95 10.31 -34.88
N TYR A 216 40.66 9.83 -33.66
CA TYR A 216 41.65 9.58 -32.61
C TYR A 216 42.33 8.20 -32.69
N ASP A 217 41.95 7.33 -33.64
CA ASP A 217 42.66 6.07 -33.86
C ASP A 217 44.06 6.33 -34.44
N VAL A 218 44.91 5.29 -34.43
CA VAL A 218 46.27 5.35 -34.97
C VAL A 218 46.45 4.40 -36.15
N ASP A 219 47.19 4.83 -37.16
CA ASP A 219 47.54 4.00 -38.32
C ASP A 219 48.61 2.95 -37.95
N SER A 220 48.93 2.06 -38.89
CA SER A 220 49.95 1.02 -38.68
C SER A 220 51.36 1.59 -38.43
N ALA A 221 51.61 2.85 -38.79
CA ALA A 221 52.84 3.58 -38.50
C ALA A 221 52.77 4.37 -37.20
N GLY A 222 51.68 4.24 -36.42
CA GLY A 222 51.50 4.90 -35.11
C GLY A 222 51.07 6.37 -35.19
N ARG A 223 50.71 6.88 -36.36
CA ARG A 223 50.27 8.28 -36.52
C ARG A 223 48.76 8.37 -36.33
N SER A 224 48.26 9.46 -35.78
CA SER A 224 46.81 9.68 -35.67
C SER A 224 46.13 9.65 -37.05
N CYS A 225 44.95 9.05 -37.12
CA CYS A 225 44.19 8.94 -38.36
C CYS A 225 43.62 10.31 -38.75
N GLY A 226 43.07 11.07 -37.80
CA GLY A 226 42.57 12.43 -38.01
C GLY A 226 41.59 12.50 -39.17
N GLY A 227 41.86 13.38 -40.14
CA GLY A 227 41.05 13.52 -41.36
C GLY A 227 41.07 12.31 -42.30
N ARG A 228 41.94 11.32 -42.07
CA ARG A 228 42.02 10.08 -42.85
C ARG A 228 41.09 8.98 -42.33
N SER A 229 40.42 9.21 -41.20
CA SER A 229 39.50 8.22 -40.62
C SER A 229 38.23 8.02 -41.44
N ALA A 230 37.55 6.89 -41.27
CA ALA A 230 36.24 6.65 -41.88
C ALA A 230 35.24 7.75 -41.47
N TYR A 231 35.21 8.12 -40.18
CA TYR A 231 34.36 9.19 -39.63
C TYR A 231 34.54 10.55 -40.34
N SER A 232 35.75 10.90 -40.78
CA SER A 232 36.06 12.24 -41.32
C SER A 232 35.97 12.33 -42.85
N ARG A 233 35.96 11.21 -43.57
CA ARG A 233 36.09 11.20 -45.04
C ARG A 233 34.72 11.33 -45.73
N PRO A 234 34.62 12.09 -46.83
CA PRO A 234 33.41 12.10 -47.66
C PRO A 234 33.07 10.67 -48.15
N GLY A 235 31.86 10.20 -47.85
CA GLY A 235 31.42 8.84 -48.18
C GLY A 235 32.06 7.71 -47.35
N GLY A 236 32.77 8.04 -46.27
CA GLY A 236 33.26 7.07 -45.30
C GLY A 236 32.16 6.53 -44.38
N SER A 237 32.45 5.46 -43.65
CA SER A 237 31.56 4.95 -42.61
C SER A 237 31.35 5.99 -41.50
N SER A 238 30.18 5.99 -40.87
CA SER A 238 29.84 6.88 -39.74
C SER A 238 29.83 6.12 -38.40
N PRO A 239 30.98 5.67 -37.86
CA PRO A 239 31.02 5.02 -36.55
C PRO A 239 30.78 6.03 -35.42
N VAL A 240 30.30 5.53 -34.28
CA VAL A 240 30.19 6.33 -33.04
C VAL A 240 31.59 6.56 -32.47
N CYS A 241 32.06 7.79 -32.49
CA CYS A 241 33.43 8.14 -32.07
C CYS A 241 33.47 9.01 -30.82
N TYR A 242 32.50 9.92 -30.65
CA TYR A 242 32.45 10.88 -29.56
C TYR A 242 31.16 10.74 -28.74
N GLU A 243 31.15 11.21 -27.49
CA GLU A 243 29.97 11.09 -26.61
C GLU A 243 28.74 11.79 -27.18
N ARG A 244 28.92 12.85 -27.98
CA ARG A 244 27.84 13.48 -28.74
C ARG A 244 27.18 12.57 -29.79
N ASP A 245 27.90 11.56 -30.28
CA ASP A 245 27.40 10.64 -31.31
C ASP A 245 26.54 9.50 -30.70
N ARG A 246 26.44 9.42 -29.36
CA ARG A 246 25.64 8.40 -28.64
C ARG A 246 24.21 8.85 -28.29
N GLN A 247 23.86 10.11 -28.59
CA GLN A 247 22.59 10.73 -28.18
C GLN A 247 21.46 10.44 -29.17
#